data_AF-A0A6A3QAX2-F1
#
_entry.id   AF-A0A6A3QAX2-F1
#
_cell.length_a   1.000
_cell.length_b   1.000
_cell.length_c   1.000
_cell.angle_alpha   90.00
_cell.angle_beta   90.00
_cell.angle_gamma   90.00
#
_symmetry.space_group_name_H-M   'P 1'
#
loop_
_entity.id
_entity.type
_entity.pdbx_description
1 polymer ?
#
loop_
_entity_poly.entity_id
_entity_poly.type
_entity_poly.pdbx_seq_one_letter_code
_entity_poly.pdbx_strand_id
1 'polypeptide(L)'
;MTKAQRRDEKKKEERLLAHNLAEKYRTGKVTTPAKLEDVARLLDGTYSLFHAKPMAETLMLPFVNVQGKAQIQLFSVGQSIPPVKAMPQLEQVMEAICAMELRSKGLKLLAYWPGYGSLTKNQLENMRVVHEANKQFVLVMKTTAWMETVEWTIKDLRAPFNDTNAVTKSEYKGYIETLNLGVNKFENEEVEGYKLLDFRENLWLHSTSVLMAL
;
A
#
# COMPACT_ATOMS: atom_id res chain seq x y z
N MET A 1 -20.78 21.64 -10.61
CA MET A 1 -19.65 20.75 -10.26
C MET A 1 -18.33 21.37 -10.73
N THR A 2 -17.37 21.58 -9.83
CA THR A 2 -16.08 22.21 -10.12
C THR A 2 -15.08 21.24 -10.75
N LYS A 3 -13.97 21.75 -11.31
CA LYS A 3 -12.88 20.92 -11.87
C LYS A 3 -12.25 19.99 -10.82
N ALA A 4 -12.18 20.45 -9.57
CA ALA A 4 -11.70 19.65 -8.45
C ALA A 4 -12.67 18.49 -8.14
N GLN A 5 -13.98 18.79 -8.00
CA GLN A 5 -15.01 17.77 -7.75
C GLN A 5 -15.02 16.67 -8.81
N ARG A 6 -14.93 17.02 -10.10
CA ARG A 6 -14.86 16.03 -11.19
C ARG A 6 -13.62 15.14 -11.12
N ARG A 7 -12.49 15.69 -10.66
CA ARG A 7 -11.24 14.92 -10.50
C ARG A 7 -11.37 13.94 -9.35
N ASP A 8 -11.99 14.37 -8.25
CA ASP A 8 -12.19 13.53 -7.06
C ASP A 8 -13.18 12.40 -7.34
N GLU A 9 -14.28 12.69 -8.04
CA GLU A 9 -15.23 11.66 -8.51
C GLU A 9 -14.55 10.64 -9.41
N LYS A 10 -13.77 11.09 -10.38
CA LYS A 10 -13.01 10.19 -11.26
C LYS A 10 -12.03 9.32 -10.48
N LYS A 11 -11.31 9.89 -9.50
CA LYS A 11 -10.39 9.13 -8.64
C LYS A 11 -11.14 8.07 -7.83
N LYS A 12 -12.33 8.40 -7.32
CA LYS A 12 -13.19 7.46 -6.59
C LYS A 12 -13.69 6.32 -7.47
N GLU A 13 -14.09 6.62 -8.70
CA GLU A 13 -14.51 5.62 -9.69
C GLU A 13 -13.36 4.68 -10.06
N GLU A 14 -12.18 5.22 -10.38
CA GLU A 14 -10.99 4.42 -10.69
C GLU A 14 -10.59 3.52 -9.52
N ARG A 15 -10.72 4.00 -8.27
CA ARG A 15 -10.48 3.18 -7.08
C ARG A 15 -11.50 2.04 -6.93
N LEU A 16 -12.78 2.32 -7.16
CA LEU A 16 -13.82 1.29 -7.12
C LEU A 16 -13.56 0.20 -8.16
N LEU A 17 -13.12 0.57 -9.37
CA LEU A 17 -12.70 -0.38 -10.39
C LEU A 17 -11.52 -1.23 -9.94
N ALA A 18 -10.54 -0.64 -9.26
CA ALA A 18 -9.40 -1.36 -8.71
C ALA A 18 -9.81 -2.37 -7.62
N HIS A 19 -10.72 -2.00 -6.71
CA HIS A 19 -11.28 -2.94 -5.71
C HIS A 19 -12.05 -4.09 -6.36
N ASN A 20 -12.91 -3.79 -7.35
CA ASN A 20 -13.64 -4.82 -8.08
C ASN A 20 -12.71 -5.77 -8.83
N LEU A 21 -11.59 -5.25 -9.35
CA LEU A 21 -10.56 -6.07 -9.98
C LEU A 21 -9.83 -6.94 -8.95
N ALA A 22 -9.43 -6.37 -7.80
CA ALA A 22 -8.78 -7.09 -6.72
C ALA A 22 -9.61 -8.28 -6.23
N GLU A 23 -10.92 -8.10 -6.12
CA GLU A 23 -11.85 -9.17 -5.75
C GLU A 23 -11.86 -10.34 -6.77
N LYS A 24 -11.71 -10.03 -8.06
CA LYS A 24 -11.57 -11.06 -9.11
C LYS A 24 -10.25 -11.82 -8.99
N TYR A 25 -9.15 -11.14 -8.67
CA TYR A 25 -7.87 -11.80 -8.36
C TYR A 25 -7.99 -12.71 -7.13
N ARG A 26 -8.57 -12.19 -6.05
CA ARG A 26 -8.77 -12.93 -4.79
C ARG A 26 -9.61 -14.19 -4.98
N THR A 27 -10.62 -14.14 -5.83
CA THR A 27 -11.50 -15.29 -6.14
C THR A 27 -10.96 -16.20 -7.25
N GLY A 28 -9.74 -15.94 -7.77
CA GLY A 28 -9.12 -16.74 -8.83
C GLY A 28 -9.77 -16.58 -10.21
N LYS A 29 -10.66 -15.60 -10.39
CA LYS A 29 -11.36 -15.31 -11.66
C LYS A 29 -10.45 -14.62 -12.68
N VAL A 30 -9.33 -14.06 -12.24
CA VAL A 30 -8.30 -13.46 -13.10
C VAL A 30 -6.97 -14.09 -12.75
N THR A 31 -6.26 -14.57 -13.77
CA THR A 31 -4.95 -15.22 -13.65
C THR A 31 -3.85 -14.48 -14.41
N THR A 32 -4.21 -13.47 -15.20
CA THR A 32 -3.25 -12.63 -15.91
C THR A 32 -2.49 -11.75 -14.92
N PRO A 33 -1.23 -11.36 -15.21
CA PRO A 33 -0.49 -10.45 -14.34
C PRO A 33 -1.18 -9.09 -14.17
N ALA A 34 -1.22 -8.58 -12.93
CA ALA A 34 -1.75 -7.25 -12.66
C ALA A 34 -0.85 -6.15 -13.23
N LYS A 35 -1.47 -5.02 -13.63
CA LYS A 35 -0.74 -3.83 -14.05
C LYS A 35 -0.37 -3.00 -12.83
N LEU A 36 0.82 -2.39 -12.86
CA LEU A 36 1.31 -1.50 -11.80
C LEU A 36 0.29 -0.41 -11.44
N GLU A 37 -0.34 0.20 -12.44
CA GLU A 37 -1.29 1.30 -12.22
C GLU A 37 -2.56 0.83 -11.47
N ASP A 38 -3.06 -0.36 -11.79
CA ASP A 38 -4.25 -0.91 -11.13
C ASP A 38 -3.94 -1.32 -9.69
N VAL A 39 -2.76 -1.90 -9.44
CA VAL A 39 -2.28 -2.21 -8.08
C VAL A 39 -2.08 -0.91 -7.29
N ALA A 40 -1.44 0.10 -7.87
CA ALA A 40 -1.23 1.39 -7.20
C ALA A 40 -2.56 2.08 -6.88
N ARG A 41 -3.56 2.05 -7.77
CA ARG A 41 -4.91 2.59 -7.50
C ARG A 41 -5.61 1.89 -6.34
N LEU A 42 -5.45 0.57 -6.24
CA LEU A 42 -6.00 -0.23 -5.14
C LEU A 42 -5.38 0.17 -3.79
N LEU A 43 -4.08 0.43 -3.79
CA LEU A 43 -3.28 0.76 -2.61
C LEU A 43 -3.31 2.26 -2.27
N ASP A 44 -3.70 3.12 -3.21
CA ASP A 44 -3.90 4.56 -3.01
C ASP A 44 -5.23 4.81 -2.29
N GLY A 45 -5.23 4.59 -0.97
CA GLY A 45 -6.36 4.84 -0.09
C GLY A 45 -6.49 3.79 1.01
N THR A 46 -7.71 3.31 1.22
CA THR A 46 -8.02 2.28 2.21
C THR A 46 -7.79 0.89 1.61
N TYR A 47 -6.95 0.07 2.23
CA TYR A 47 -6.64 -1.27 1.76
C TYR A 47 -6.22 -2.18 2.91
N SER A 48 -6.37 -3.50 2.73
CA SER A 48 -5.96 -4.49 3.72
C SER A 48 -5.12 -5.60 3.07
N LEU A 49 -4.40 -6.38 3.88
CA LEU A 49 -3.67 -7.55 3.39
C LEU A 49 -4.60 -8.50 2.62
N PHE A 50 -5.73 -8.86 3.24
CA PHE A 50 -6.67 -9.84 2.72
C PHE A 50 -7.19 -9.49 1.31
N HIS A 51 -7.55 -8.23 1.08
CA HIS A 51 -8.14 -7.80 -0.18
C HIS A 51 -7.08 -7.47 -1.25
N ALA A 52 -5.95 -6.88 -0.83
CA ALA A 52 -4.99 -6.32 -1.79
C ALA A 52 -3.85 -7.27 -2.16
N LYS A 53 -3.39 -8.14 -1.23
CA LYS A 53 -2.27 -9.05 -1.44
C LYS A 53 -2.42 -9.92 -2.70
N PRO A 54 -3.57 -10.58 -2.97
CA PRO A 54 -3.69 -11.47 -4.12
C PRO A 54 -3.44 -10.78 -5.46
N MET A 55 -3.91 -9.54 -5.62
CA MET A 55 -3.67 -8.77 -6.84
C MET A 55 -2.22 -8.26 -6.88
N ALA A 56 -1.69 -7.75 -5.77
CA ALA A 56 -0.32 -7.24 -5.70
C ALA A 56 0.73 -8.32 -6.00
N GLU A 57 0.53 -9.56 -5.56
CA GLU A 57 1.46 -10.68 -5.81
C GLU A 57 1.50 -11.13 -7.27
N THR A 58 0.47 -10.82 -8.06
CA THR A 58 0.48 -11.10 -9.50
C THR A 58 1.20 -10.02 -10.31
N LEU A 59 1.71 -8.96 -9.67
CA LEU A 59 2.52 -7.95 -10.32
C LEU A 59 3.87 -8.57 -10.71
N MET A 60 4.01 -8.95 -11.98
CA MET A 60 5.24 -9.54 -12.53
C MET A 60 6.29 -8.48 -12.90
N LEU A 61 6.60 -7.57 -11.98
CA LEU A 61 7.69 -6.60 -12.13
C LEU A 61 8.86 -6.97 -11.22
N PRO A 62 10.03 -7.35 -11.77
CA PRO A 62 11.19 -7.66 -10.95
C PRO A 62 11.71 -6.40 -10.25
N PHE A 63 12.18 -6.56 -9.02
CA PHE A 63 12.93 -5.52 -8.32
C PHE A 63 14.37 -5.49 -8.83
N VAL A 64 14.89 -4.29 -9.10
CA VAL A 64 16.23 -4.10 -9.66
C VAL A 64 16.99 -3.03 -8.88
N ASN A 65 18.30 -3.25 -8.72
CA ASN A 65 19.19 -2.28 -8.11
C ASN A 65 19.78 -1.37 -9.20
N VAL A 66 19.22 -0.18 -9.36
CA VAL A 66 19.80 0.83 -10.25
C VAL A 66 20.98 1.52 -9.57
N GLN A 67 22.00 1.87 -10.33
CA GLN A 67 23.23 2.48 -9.83
C GLN A 67 23.23 3.99 -10.06
N GLY A 68 23.69 4.73 -9.06
CA GLY A 68 23.78 6.20 -9.12
C GLY A 68 22.43 6.91 -9.10
N LYS A 69 22.49 8.25 -9.06
CA LYS A 69 21.29 9.11 -9.01
C LYS A 69 20.62 9.21 -10.37
N ALA A 70 19.29 9.37 -10.36
CA ALA A 70 18.54 9.63 -11.57
C ALA A 70 18.93 10.97 -12.22
N GLN A 71 19.13 10.96 -13.53
CA GLN A 71 19.23 12.18 -14.32
C GLN A 71 17.83 12.68 -14.64
N ILE A 72 17.53 13.92 -14.25
CA ILE A 72 16.21 14.52 -14.50
C ILE A 72 16.23 15.23 -15.86
N GLN A 73 15.39 14.75 -16.77
CA GLN A 73 15.30 15.22 -18.15
C GLN A 73 13.89 15.76 -18.45
N LEU A 74 13.78 16.63 -19.46
CA LEU A 74 12.48 17.09 -19.96
C LEU A 74 11.81 15.98 -20.77
N PHE A 75 10.49 15.84 -20.59
CA PHE A 75 9.68 14.95 -21.39
C PHE A 75 9.22 15.67 -22.66
N SER A 76 9.76 15.26 -23.81
CA SER A 76 9.54 15.94 -25.08
C SER A 76 8.11 15.74 -25.61
N VAL A 77 7.59 16.74 -26.31
CA VAL A 77 6.28 16.67 -26.96
C VAL A 77 6.33 15.58 -28.04
N GLY A 78 5.36 14.66 -28.02
CA GLY A 78 5.29 13.53 -28.96
C GLY A 78 6.06 12.28 -28.53
N GLN A 79 6.84 12.35 -27.45
CA GLN A 79 7.49 11.17 -26.86
C GLN A 79 6.44 10.25 -26.23
N SER A 80 6.55 8.94 -26.48
CA SER A 80 5.70 7.95 -25.84
C SER A 80 6.05 7.79 -24.35
N ILE A 81 5.06 7.40 -23.54
CA ILE A 81 5.30 7.08 -22.13
C ILE A 81 6.24 5.87 -22.08
N PRO A 82 7.39 5.95 -21.38
CA PRO A 82 8.31 4.82 -21.27
C PRO A 82 7.63 3.59 -20.65
N PRO A 83 7.82 2.38 -21.19
CA PRO A 83 7.26 1.18 -20.60
C PRO A 83 7.94 0.84 -19.26
N VAL A 84 7.17 0.44 -18.26
CA VAL A 84 7.71 -0.06 -17.00
C VAL A 84 8.13 -1.52 -17.18
N LYS A 85 9.40 -1.82 -16.94
CA LYS A 85 9.97 -3.17 -17.09
C LYS A 85 10.37 -3.82 -15.76
N ALA A 86 10.67 -3.00 -14.77
CA ALA A 86 11.17 -3.43 -13.47
C ALA A 86 10.96 -2.29 -12.46
N MET A 87 11.04 -2.59 -11.17
CA MET A 87 10.93 -1.61 -10.09
C MET A 87 12.32 -1.32 -9.48
N PRO A 88 12.86 -0.10 -9.61
CA PRO A 88 14.02 0.31 -8.85
C PRO A 88 13.78 0.21 -7.34
N GLN A 89 14.86 0.15 -6.56
CA GLN A 89 14.80 0.19 -5.10
C GLN A 89 14.09 1.46 -4.59
N LEU A 90 13.37 1.34 -3.47
CA LEU A 90 12.50 2.41 -2.95
C LEU A 90 13.28 3.72 -2.74
N GLU A 91 14.50 3.63 -2.26
CA GLU A 91 15.36 4.79 -1.99
C GLU A 91 15.63 5.59 -3.28
N GLN A 92 15.86 4.90 -4.40
CA GLN A 92 16.05 5.53 -5.71
C GLN A 92 14.74 6.10 -6.27
N VAL A 93 13.63 5.41 -6.06
CA VAL A 93 12.30 5.90 -6.44
C VAL A 93 12.00 7.22 -5.71
N MET A 94 12.21 7.25 -4.40
CA MET A 94 11.99 8.44 -3.57
C MET A 94 12.95 9.58 -3.93
N GLU A 95 14.24 9.30 -4.09
CA GLU A 95 15.23 10.30 -4.47
C GLU A 95 14.88 10.96 -5.81
N ALA A 96 14.44 10.17 -6.80
CA ALA A 96 14.02 10.68 -8.10
C ALA A 96 12.75 11.54 -8.00
N ILE A 97 11.74 11.12 -7.23
CA ILE A 97 10.53 11.91 -6.98
C ILE A 97 10.91 13.27 -6.38
N CYS A 98 11.71 13.28 -5.33
CA CYS A 98 12.18 14.52 -4.69
C CYS A 98 12.95 15.41 -5.67
N ALA A 99 13.87 14.83 -6.46
CA ALA A 99 14.64 15.58 -7.46
C ALA A 99 13.75 16.20 -8.55
N MET A 100 12.67 15.53 -8.94
CA MET A 100 11.68 16.07 -9.90
C MET A 100 10.84 17.20 -9.26
N GLU A 101 10.51 17.11 -7.98
CA GLU A 101 9.74 18.12 -7.26
C GLU A 101 10.49 19.42 -7.01
N LEU A 102 11.82 19.36 -6.93
CA LEU A 102 12.69 20.53 -6.83
C LEU A 102 12.76 21.36 -8.13
N ARG A 103 12.20 20.87 -9.24
CA ARG A 103 12.15 21.60 -10.52
C ARG A 103 10.87 22.44 -10.62
N SER A 104 10.87 23.42 -11.53
CA SER A 104 9.74 24.32 -11.74
C SER A 104 8.43 23.57 -12.00
N LYS A 105 7.36 24.03 -11.34
CA LYS A 105 6.01 23.48 -11.53
C LYS A 105 5.57 23.59 -12.99
N GLY A 106 4.92 22.55 -13.50
CA GLY A 106 4.38 22.52 -14.87
C GLY A 106 5.29 21.86 -15.90
N LEU A 107 6.56 21.58 -15.57
CA LEU A 107 7.44 20.79 -16.42
C LEU A 107 7.02 19.32 -16.40
N LYS A 108 6.92 18.71 -17.58
CA LYS A 108 6.84 17.25 -17.70
C LYS A 108 8.27 16.71 -17.67
N LEU A 109 8.57 15.87 -16.70
CA LEU A 109 9.92 15.40 -16.41
C LEU A 109 9.99 13.88 -16.49
N LEU A 110 11.18 13.38 -16.80
CA LEU A 110 11.56 11.98 -16.72
C LEU A 110 12.77 11.82 -15.80
N ALA A 111 12.77 10.76 -15.00
CA ALA A 111 13.93 10.28 -14.27
C ALA A 111 14.61 9.19 -15.09
N TYR A 112 15.89 9.37 -15.43
CA TYR A 112 16.67 8.43 -16.24
C TYR A 112 17.82 7.82 -15.44
N TRP A 113 17.96 6.49 -15.50
CA TRP A 113 19.15 5.79 -15.03
C TRP A 113 19.81 5.04 -16.20
N PRO A 114 21.14 5.16 -16.37
CA PRO A 114 21.89 4.33 -17.29
C PRO A 114 21.65 2.84 -17.03
N GLY A 115 21.39 2.06 -18.08
CA GLY A 115 21.11 0.62 -17.98
C GLY A 115 19.68 0.23 -17.61
N TYR A 116 18.88 1.14 -17.03
CA TYR A 116 17.46 0.91 -16.74
C TYR A 116 16.56 1.56 -17.80
N GLY A 117 16.77 2.85 -18.06
CA GLY A 117 15.90 3.68 -18.89
C GLY A 117 15.23 4.81 -18.11
N SER A 118 14.08 5.27 -18.60
CA SER A 118 13.38 6.45 -18.07
C SER A 118 12.05 6.10 -17.41
N LEU A 119 11.68 6.84 -16.37
CA LEU A 119 10.36 6.76 -15.72
C LEU A 119 9.74 8.15 -15.59
N THR A 120 8.42 8.20 -15.72
CA THR A 120 7.63 9.38 -15.39
C THR A 120 7.42 9.48 -13.87
N LYS A 121 7.10 10.68 -13.37
CA LYS A 121 6.75 10.88 -11.96
C LYS A 121 5.60 9.96 -11.53
N ASN A 122 4.56 9.82 -12.35
CA ASN A 122 3.40 8.98 -12.02
C ASN A 122 3.78 7.49 -11.87
N GLN A 123 4.68 6.99 -12.71
CA GLN A 123 5.19 5.62 -12.57
C GLN A 123 6.00 5.46 -11.29
N LEU A 124 6.84 6.44 -10.95
CA LEU A 124 7.60 6.43 -9.69
C LEU A 124 6.67 6.45 -8.47
N GLU A 125 5.63 7.28 -8.46
CA GLU A 125 4.64 7.31 -7.37
C GLU A 125 3.91 5.97 -7.23
N ASN A 126 3.49 5.37 -8.35
CA ASN A 126 2.88 4.04 -8.33
C ASN A 126 3.84 2.99 -7.74
N MET A 127 5.12 3.04 -8.11
CA MET A 127 6.13 2.13 -7.55
C MET A 127 6.35 2.36 -6.05
N ARG A 128 6.38 3.62 -5.61
CA ARG A 128 6.50 3.99 -4.19
C ARG A 128 5.37 3.38 -3.37
N VAL A 129 4.12 3.56 -3.81
CA VAL A 129 2.93 3.03 -3.14
C VAL A 129 2.99 1.49 -3.03
N VAL A 130 3.38 0.80 -4.10
CA VAL A 130 3.53 -0.67 -4.07
C VAL A 130 4.63 -1.12 -3.11
N HIS A 131 5.78 -0.43 -3.11
CA HIS A 131 6.88 -0.72 -2.16
C HIS A 131 6.44 -0.55 -0.71
N GLU A 132 5.78 0.57 -0.40
CA GLU A 132 5.28 0.87 0.95
C GLU A 132 4.25 -0.19 1.40
N ALA A 133 3.29 -0.53 0.54
CA ALA A 133 2.29 -1.56 0.84
C ALA A 133 2.90 -2.95 1.06
N ASN A 134 3.89 -3.35 0.25
CA ASN A 134 4.55 -4.64 0.43
C ASN A 134 5.27 -4.74 1.79
N LYS A 135 5.88 -3.64 2.26
CA LYS A 135 6.46 -3.58 3.62
C LYS A 135 5.38 -3.78 4.68
N GLN A 136 4.22 -3.15 4.50
CA GLN A 136 3.09 -3.28 5.43
C GLN A 136 2.48 -4.68 5.37
N PHE A 137 2.43 -5.34 4.22
CA PHE A 137 1.98 -6.73 4.12
C PHE A 137 2.87 -7.68 4.90
N VAL A 138 4.19 -7.51 4.80
CA VAL A 138 5.16 -8.28 5.60
C VAL A 138 4.94 -8.02 7.10
N LEU A 139 4.60 -6.79 7.49
CA LEU A 139 4.28 -6.44 8.88
C LEU A 139 3.08 -7.24 9.39
N VAL A 140 1.98 -7.27 8.61
CA VAL A 140 0.76 -8.03 8.93
C VAL A 140 1.07 -9.53 9.02
N MET A 141 1.76 -10.10 8.03
CA MET A 141 2.12 -11.53 8.02
C MET A 141 3.00 -11.92 9.22
N LYS A 142 3.94 -11.05 9.62
CA LYS A 142 4.74 -11.26 10.83
C LYS A 142 3.88 -11.19 12.10
N THR A 143 2.91 -10.27 12.15
CA THR A 143 1.98 -10.15 13.28
C THR A 143 1.12 -11.40 13.40
N THR A 144 0.51 -11.85 12.32
CA THR A 144 -0.34 -13.06 12.33
C THR A 144 0.47 -14.30 12.68
N ALA A 145 1.71 -14.44 12.18
CA ALA A 145 2.61 -15.53 12.58
C ALA A 145 2.99 -15.47 14.06
N TRP A 146 3.30 -14.28 14.60
CA TRP A 146 3.60 -14.09 16.01
C TRP A 146 2.42 -14.48 16.91
N MET A 147 1.18 -14.14 16.54
CA MET A 147 -0.01 -14.50 17.32
C MET A 147 -0.20 -16.01 17.51
N GLU A 148 0.21 -16.82 16.53
CA GLU A 148 0.15 -18.28 16.64
C GLU A 148 1.10 -18.78 17.75
N THR A 149 2.17 -18.04 18.04
CA THR A 149 3.18 -18.42 19.06
C THR A 149 2.82 -17.99 20.48
N VAL A 150 1.94 -16.99 20.65
CA VAL A 150 1.61 -16.44 21.97
C VAL A 150 0.43 -17.17 22.57
N GLU A 151 0.52 -17.58 23.84
CA GLU A 151 -0.63 -18.13 24.56
C GLU A 151 -1.61 -17.02 24.95
N TRP A 152 -2.89 -17.23 24.70
CA TRP A 152 -3.93 -16.32 25.18
C TRP A 152 -4.40 -16.79 26.53
N THR A 153 -3.97 -16.09 27.58
CA THR A 153 -4.35 -16.47 28.94
C THR A 153 -5.37 -15.49 29.51
N ILE A 154 -6.38 -16.01 30.21
CA ILE A 154 -7.39 -15.19 30.88
C ILE A 154 -6.76 -14.23 31.90
N LYS A 155 -5.55 -14.52 32.38
CA LYS A 155 -4.82 -13.67 33.35
C LYS A 155 -4.28 -12.38 32.72
N ASP A 156 -4.14 -12.34 31.40
CA ASP A 156 -3.70 -11.18 30.65
C ASP A 156 -4.87 -10.23 30.31
N LEU A 157 -6.12 -10.71 30.44
CA LEU A 157 -7.32 -9.88 30.34
C LEU A 157 -7.40 -8.97 31.57
N ARG A 158 -7.22 -7.68 31.36
CA ARG A 158 -7.30 -6.66 32.42
C ARG A 158 -8.10 -5.48 31.92
N ALA A 159 -8.95 -4.92 32.78
CA ALA A 159 -9.64 -3.67 32.45
C ALA A 159 -8.61 -2.56 32.16
N PRO A 160 -8.80 -1.72 31.13
CA PRO A 160 -9.97 -1.67 30.23
C PRO A 160 -9.92 -2.62 29.01
N PHE A 161 -8.84 -3.35 28.80
CA PHE A 161 -8.58 -4.26 27.66
C PHE A 161 -9.12 -5.69 27.89
N ASN A 162 -10.33 -5.83 28.39
CA ASN A 162 -11.01 -7.12 28.57
C ASN A 162 -12.35 -7.19 27.82
N ASP A 163 -12.62 -6.19 26.99
CA ASP A 163 -13.80 -5.99 26.16
C ASP A 163 -13.91 -6.98 24.99
N THR A 164 -12.84 -7.71 24.70
CA THR A 164 -12.73 -8.68 23.60
C THR A 164 -12.58 -10.13 24.06
N ASN A 165 -12.95 -10.44 25.30
CA ASN A 165 -12.83 -11.77 25.91
C ASN A 165 -13.57 -12.89 25.15
N ALA A 166 -14.59 -12.55 24.36
CA ALA A 166 -15.39 -13.48 23.57
C ALA A 166 -14.80 -13.74 22.17
N VAL A 167 -13.80 -12.96 21.74
CA VAL A 167 -13.20 -13.08 20.42
C VAL A 167 -12.15 -14.18 20.45
N THR A 168 -12.15 -15.06 19.46
CA THR A 168 -11.14 -16.10 19.29
C THR A 168 -9.89 -15.59 18.59
N LYS A 169 -8.76 -16.30 18.73
CA LYS A 169 -7.53 -16.04 17.96
C LYS A 169 -7.77 -15.98 16.45
N SER A 170 -8.61 -16.88 15.93
CA SER A 170 -8.92 -16.96 14.51
C SER A 170 -9.68 -15.71 14.03
N GLU A 171 -10.63 -15.22 14.82
CA GLU A 171 -11.37 -14.00 14.49
C GLU A 171 -10.46 -12.78 14.52
N TYR A 172 -9.60 -12.67 15.53
CA TYR A 172 -8.60 -11.60 15.61
C TYR A 172 -7.60 -11.61 14.46
N LYS A 173 -7.18 -12.80 14.01
CA LYS A 173 -6.37 -12.94 12.80
C LYS A 173 -7.10 -12.39 11.58
N GLY A 174 -8.39 -12.71 11.44
CA GLY A 174 -9.26 -12.13 10.42
C GLY A 174 -9.23 -10.60 10.47
N TYR A 175 -9.42 -10.02 11.65
CA TYR A 175 -9.35 -8.56 11.85
C TYR A 175 -8.02 -7.95 11.43
N ILE A 176 -6.90 -8.58 11.76
CA ILE A 176 -5.58 -8.09 11.37
C ILE A 176 -5.35 -8.19 9.87
N GLU A 177 -5.84 -9.24 9.21
CA GLU A 177 -5.73 -9.39 7.76
C GLU A 177 -6.68 -8.43 7.00
N THR A 178 -7.80 -8.06 7.60
CA THR A 178 -8.77 -7.10 7.03
C THR A 178 -8.56 -5.66 7.48
N LEU A 179 -7.63 -5.41 8.41
CA LEU A 179 -7.29 -4.08 8.91
C LEU A 179 -6.98 -3.13 7.76
N ASN A 180 -7.58 -1.94 7.78
CA ASN A 180 -7.21 -0.89 6.85
C ASN A 180 -5.79 -0.38 7.17
N LEU A 181 -4.81 -0.72 6.34
CA LEU A 181 -3.40 -0.37 6.48
C LEU A 181 -3.09 1.06 6.02
N GLY A 182 -3.99 1.65 5.23
CA GLY A 182 -3.91 3.05 4.80
C GLY A 182 -4.22 4.03 5.94
N VAL A 183 -4.68 5.22 5.60
CA VAL A 183 -5.07 6.22 6.61
C VAL A 183 -6.47 5.91 7.15
N ASN A 184 -6.58 5.79 8.47
CA ASN A 184 -7.84 5.74 9.20
C ASN A 184 -8.14 7.13 9.78
N LYS A 185 -9.39 7.56 9.65
CA LYS A 185 -9.87 8.82 10.23
C LYS A 185 -10.74 8.49 11.43
N PHE A 186 -10.22 8.75 12.61
CA PHE A 186 -10.99 8.80 13.85
C PHE A 186 -11.41 10.25 14.07
N GLU A 187 -12.51 10.49 14.79
CA GLU A 187 -13.22 11.79 14.89
C GLU A 187 -12.34 13.04 14.73
N ASN A 188 -11.23 13.13 15.49
CA ASN A 188 -10.29 14.25 15.45
C ASN A 188 -8.85 13.87 15.03
N GLU A 189 -8.58 12.61 14.68
CA GLU A 189 -7.22 12.11 14.46
C GLU A 189 -7.10 11.25 13.20
N GLU A 190 -5.99 11.41 12.48
CA GLU A 190 -5.63 10.54 11.36
C GLU A 190 -4.49 9.62 11.78
N VAL A 191 -4.71 8.32 11.69
CA VAL A 191 -3.72 7.30 12.06
C VAL A 191 -3.48 6.38 10.87
N GLU A 192 -2.22 6.18 10.50
CA GLU A 192 -1.87 5.15 9.53
C GLU A 192 -2.08 3.77 10.15
N GLY A 193 -2.97 2.97 9.59
CA GLY A 193 -3.44 1.75 10.24
C GLY A 193 -2.35 0.70 10.43
N TYR A 194 -1.34 0.65 9.57
CA TYR A 194 -0.19 -0.24 9.79
C TYR A 194 0.53 0.06 11.11
N LYS A 195 0.51 1.30 11.62
CA LYS A 195 1.12 1.68 12.92
C LYS A 195 0.37 1.10 14.11
N LEU A 196 -0.89 0.71 13.95
CA LEU A 196 -1.63 -0.01 14.99
C LEU A 196 -1.02 -1.39 15.28
N LEU A 197 -0.18 -1.90 14.35
CA LEU A 197 0.55 -3.16 14.50
C LEU A 197 1.95 -2.97 15.14
N ASP A 198 2.37 -1.74 15.46
CA ASP A 198 3.66 -1.47 16.12
C ASP A 198 3.61 -1.77 17.62
N PHE A 199 2.43 -1.66 18.24
CA PHE A 199 2.18 -2.08 19.61
C PHE A 199 2.02 -3.60 19.64
N ARG A 200 3.07 -4.36 20.02
CA ARG A 200 3.03 -5.83 20.05
C ARG A 200 3.36 -6.36 21.43
N GLU A 201 2.34 -6.52 22.26
CA GLU A 201 2.44 -7.17 23.56
C GLU A 201 1.17 -7.93 23.91
N ASN A 202 1.15 -8.66 25.02
CA ASN A 202 -0.01 -9.47 25.41
C ASN A 202 -1.28 -8.62 25.61
N LEU A 203 -1.16 -7.37 26.08
CA LEU A 203 -2.28 -6.44 26.25
C LEU A 203 -2.91 -6.00 24.92
N TRP A 204 -2.11 -5.93 23.85
CA TRP A 204 -2.58 -5.55 22.52
C TRP A 204 -3.61 -6.54 21.96
N LEU A 205 -3.40 -7.84 22.22
CA LEU A 205 -4.27 -8.95 21.81
C LEU A 205 -5.69 -8.86 22.39
N HIS A 206 -5.89 -8.00 23.37
CA HIS A 206 -7.17 -7.81 24.05
C HIS A 206 -7.72 -6.40 23.90
N SER A 207 -7.11 -5.56 23.05
CA SER A 207 -7.57 -4.19 22.82
C SER A 207 -8.60 -4.12 21.69
N THR A 208 -9.65 -3.31 21.87
CA THR A 208 -10.59 -2.89 20.83
C THR A 208 -9.96 -1.99 19.77
N SER A 209 -8.72 -1.51 19.95
CA SER A 209 -8.07 -0.60 19.01
C SER A 209 -7.94 -1.16 17.59
N VAL A 210 -7.79 -2.49 17.45
CA VAL A 210 -7.80 -3.16 16.15
C VAL A 210 -9.23 -3.26 15.59
N LEU A 211 -10.24 -3.48 16.45
CA LEU A 211 -11.65 -3.57 16.05
C LEU A 211 -12.20 -2.22 15.58
N MET A 212 -11.81 -1.12 16.21
CA MET A 212 -12.26 0.22 15.84
C MET A 212 -11.70 0.70 14.51
N ALA A 213 -10.63 0.07 14.01
CA ALA A 213 -9.94 0.43 12.78
C ALA A 213 -10.39 -0.41 11.55
N LEU A 214 -11.42 -1.24 11.71
CA LEU A 214 -12.09 -2.01 10.66
C LEU A 214 -13.27 -1.23 10.08
#